data_AF-A0A239ERM1-F1
#
_entry.id   AF-A0A239ERM1-F1
#
_cell.length_a   1.000
_cell.length_b   1.000
_cell.length_c   1.000
_cell.angle_alpha   90.00
_cell.angle_beta   90.00
_cell.angle_gamma   90.00
#
_symmetry.space_group_name_H-M   'P 1'
#
loop_
_entity.id
_entity.type
_entity.pdbx_description
1 polymer ?
#
loop_
_entity_poly.entity_id
_entity_poly.type
_entity_poly.pdbx_seq_one_letter_code
_entity_poly.pdbx_strand_id
1 'polypeptide(L)'
;MPKITRKLAASAKSSPAKKVVAKAVKAPAKKVAKPKPIKLKPIKLKPWTKAQVHEAFSRFRKANPEPKGELEHLNPYTLLVAVVLSAQATDAGVNKATRALFPIADTPQKMIDLGEEAVRDYIKTIGLYRTKAKNVIALSEKLIREFGGVVPRTRTEIESLPGAGRKTANVVLNMAFGEHTMAVDTHVFRVGNRTNMAPGKNVLDVELELERVIPDEFMLHAHHWLILHGRYTCLARKPRCEVCLINDLCQWPEKTVV
;
A
#
# COMPACT_ATOMS: atom_id res chain seq x y z
N MET A 1 -45.39 26.29 -67.67
CA MET A 1 -45.62 26.53 -69.11
C MET A 1 -44.49 27.44 -69.62
N PRO A 2 -44.12 27.42 -70.91
CA PRO A 2 -43.29 26.43 -71.59
C PRO A 2 -42.06 27.16 -72.22
N LYS A 3 -41.01 26.50 -72.71
CA LYS A 3 -40.76 26.21 -74.14
C LYS A 3 -39.23 26.05 -74.26
N ILE A 4 -38.71 24.92 -74.79
CA ILE A 4 -38.46 24.69 -76.23
C ILE A 4 -37.41 25.70 -76.72
N THR A 5 -36.24 25.38 -77.29
CA THR A 5 -35.75 24.20 -78.02
C THR A 5 -34.38 24.51 -78.62
N ARG A 6 -33.66 23.43 -79.01
CA ARG A 6 -32.85 23.29 -80.24
C ARG A 6 -31.57 24.16 -80.36
N LYS A 7 -30.54 23.76 -81.09
CA LYS A 7 -30.01 22.54 -81.73
C LYS A 7 -28.78 23.05 -82.52
N LEU A 8 -27.93 22.11 -82.95
CA LEU A 8 -26.92 22.22 -84.02
C LEU A 8 -25.55 22.73 -83.52
N ALA A 9 -24.40 22.22 -83.97
CA ALA A 9 -24.12 21.28 -85.05
C ALA A 9 -22.90 20.42 -84.71
N ALA A 10 -22.87 19.22 -85.28
CA ALA A 10 -21.76 18.30 -85.28
C ALA A 10 -20.79 18.57 -86.45
N SER A 11 -19.57 18.06 -86.28
CA SER A 11 -18.62 17.51 -87.27
C SER A 11 -17.23 18.13 -87.01
N ALA A 12 -16.14 17.39 -86.86
CA ALA A 12 -15.74 16.25 -87.67
C ALA A 12 -14.92 15.21 -86.89
N LYS A 13 -15.03 13.98 -87.40
CA LYS A 13 -14.36 12.77 -86.94
C LYS A 13 -12.85 12.80 -87.24
N SER A 14 -12.05 12.29 -86.31
CA SER A 14 -10.95 11.39 -86.64
C SER A 14 -10.85 10.31 -85.56
N SER A 15 -10.55 9.09 -85.99
CA SER A 15 -10.46 7.86 -85.21
C SER A 15 -9.13 7.18 -85.61
N PRO A 16 -8.61 6.18 -84.90
CA PRO A 16 -8.31 6.12 -83.47
C PRO A 16 -6.86 5.62 -83.23
N ALA A 17 -6.12 6.23 -82.30
CA ALA A 17 -4.84 5.67 -81.85
C ALA A 17 -5.06 4.76 -80.62
N LYS A 18 -4.85 3.45 -80.81
CA LYS A 18 -4.86 2.41 -79.77
C LYS A 18 -3.86 2.76 -78.65
N LYS A 19 -4.36 3.04 -77.44
CA LYS A 19 -3.53 3.04 -76.21
C LYS A 19 -3.68 1.70 -75.48
N VAL A 20 -2.56 0.99 -75.44
CA VAL A 20 -2.33 -0.25 -74.69
C VAL A 20 -2.39 0.07 -73.20
N VAL A 21 -3.28 -0.61 -72.47
CA VAL A 21 -3.36 -0.53 -71.00
C VAL A 21 -2.29 -1.44 -70.43
N ALA A 22 -1.20 -0.87 -69.93
CA ALA A 22 -0.18 -1.60 -69.19
C ALA A 22 -0.72 -1.98 -67.81
N LYS A 23 -0.80 -3.29 -67.55
CA LYS A 23 -1.21 -3.89 -66.28
C LYS A 23 -0.05 -3.77 -65.28
N ALA A 24 -0.17 -2.88 -64.29
CA ALA A 24 0.83 -2.75 -63.24
C ALA A 24 0.81 -3.99 -62.33
N VAL A 25 1.89 -4.76 -62.35
CA VAL A 25 2.12 -5.90 -61.45
C VAL A 25 2.58 -5.35 -60.09
N LYS A 26 1.77 -5.57 -59.03
CA LYS A 26 2.16 -5.27 -57.65
C LYS A 26 3.25 -6.24 -57.19
N ALA A 27 4.43 -5.71 -56.85
CA ALA A 27 5.48 -6.45 -56.16
C ALA A 27 5.06 -6.78 -54.70
N PRO A 28 5.43 -7.95 -54.15
CA PRO A 28 5.08 -8.31 -52.77
C PRO A 28 5.95 -7.54 -51.78
N ALA A 29 5.32 -6.91 -50.79
CA ALA A 29 6.02 -6.25 -49.69
C ALA A 29 6.77 -7.29 -48.83
N LYS A 30 8.09 -7.17 -48.75
CA LYS A 30 8.91 -7.92 -47.79
C LYS A 30 8.54 -7.49 -46.36
N LYS A 31 8.01 -8.42 -45.57
CA LYS A 31 7.79 -8.23 -44.12
C LYS A 31 9.15 -8.05 -43.43
N VAL A 32 9.44 -6.84 -42.96
CA VAL A 32 10.56 -6.59 -42.03
C VAL A 32 10.17 -7.22 -40.69
N ALA A 33 10.91 -8.24 -40.26
CA ALA A 33 10.71 -8.87 -38.97
C ALA A 33 10.98 -7.86 -37.84
N LYS A 34 10.02 -7.68 -36.94
CA LYS A 34 10.21 -6.88 -35.72
C LYS A 34 11.35 -7.52 -34.91
N PRO A 35 12.33 -6.75 -34.39
CA PRO A 35 13.38 -7.31 -33.56
C PRO A 35 12.76 -7.98 -32.33
N LYS A 36 13.18 -9.21 -32.03
CA LYS A 36 12.75 -9.94 -30.83
C LYS A 36 13.19 -9.15 -29.59
N PRO A 37 12.35 -9.03 -28.55
CA PRO A 37 12.74 -8.38 -27.31
C PRO A 37 13.95 -9.13 -26.72
N ILE A 38 15.03 -8.39 -26.47
CA ILE A 38 16.20 -8.91 -25.78
C ILE A 38 15.74 -9.28 -24.37
N LYS A 39 15.66 -10.59 -24.08
CA LYS A 39 15.41 -11.07 -22.71
C LYS A 39 16.68 -10.78 -21.89
N LEU A 40 16.70 -9.65 -21.20
CA LEU A 40 17.72 -9.35 -20.20
C LEU A 40 17.69 -10.47 -19.15
N LYS A 41 18.84 -11.10 -18.89
CA LYS A 41 18.97 -12.06 -17.79
C LYS A 41 18.63 -11.32 -16.48
N PRO A 42 17.82 -11.91 -15.59
CA PRO A 42 17.48 -11.25 -14.33
C PRO A 42 18.77 -11.04 -13.53
N ILE A 43 19.10 -9.78 -13.24
CA ILE A 43 20.20 -9.43 -12.35
C ILE A 43 19.77 -9.90 -10.96
N LYS A 44 20.49 -10.87 -10.37
CA LYS A 44 20.31 -11.24 -8.96
C LYS A 44 20.84 -10.08 -8.11
N LEU A 45 19.93 -9.22 -7.65
CA LEU A 45 20.25 -8.12 -6.76
C LEU A 45 20.72 -8.68 -5.41
N LYS A 46 21.86 -8.20 -4.90
CA LYS A 46 22.37 -8.57 -3.58
C LYS A 46 21.62 -7.78 -2.51
N PRO A 47 21.18 -8.40 -1.40
CA PRO A 47 20.58 -7.66 -0.28
C PRO A 47 21.48 -6.52 0.21
N TRP A 48 20.89 -5.53 0.87
CA TRP A 48 21.64 -4.43 1.46
C TRP A 48 22.71 -4.91 2.44
N THR A 49 23.86 -4.25 2.42
CA THR A 49 24.89 -4.40 3.45
C THR A 49 24.42 -3.76 4.76
N LYS A 50 25.01 -4.17 5.89
CA LYS A 50 24.75 -3.55 7.20
C LYS A 50 24.97 -2.03 7.17
N ALA A 51 25.99 -1.57 6.45
CA ALA A 51 26.29 -0.14 6.29
C ALA A 51 25.17 0.61 5.54
N GLN A 52 24.62 0.01 4.48
CA GLN A 52 23.50 0.60 3.73
C GLN A 52 22.22 0.66 4.58
N VAL A 53 21.93 -0.38 5.36
CA VAL A 53 20.79 -0.39 6.29
C VAL A 53 20.97 0.72 7.34
N HIS A 54 22.12 0.75 8.02
CA HIS A 54 22.41 1.76 9.03
C HIS A 54 22.32 3.19 8.46
N GLU A 55 22.87 3.43 7.27
CA GLU A 55 22.80 4.73 6.61
C GLU A 55 21.34 5.13 6.31
N ALA A 56 20.53 4.22 5.77
CA ALA A 56 19.13 4.51 5.50
C ALA A 56 18.35 4.89 6.77
N PHE A 57 18.51 4.13 7.85
CA PHE A 57 17.84 4.43 9.12
C PHE A 57 18.41 5.67 9.80
N SER A 58 19.69 5.98 9.62
CA SER A 58 20.28 7.26 10.05
C SER A 58 19.63 8.44 9.34
N ARG A 59 19.35 8.34 8.03
CA ARG A 59 18.64 9.37 7.27
C ARG A 59 17.18 9.51 7.69
N PHE A 60 16.49 8.40 7.95
CA PHE A 60 15.13 8.42 8.49
C PHE A 60 15.08 9.11 9.86
N ARG A 61 15.98 8.72 10.78
CA ARG A 61 16.13 9.36 12.11
C ARG A 61 16.43 10.85 12.00
N LYS A 62 17.32 11.26 11.09
CA LYS A 62 17.61 12.68 10.87
C LYS A 62 16.41 13.47 10.34
N ALA A 63 15.64 12.88 9.43
CA ALA A 63 14.48 13.54 8.81
C ALA A 63 13.27 13.60 9.76
N ASN A 64 13.09 12.58 10.60
CA ASN A 64 12.00 12.51 11.57
C ASN A 64 12.47 11.70 12.79
N PRO A 65 13.03 12.33 13.84
CA PRO A 65 13.62 11.62 14.98
C PRO A 65 12.64 10.74 15.75
N GLU A 66 11.40 11.20 15.89
CA GLU A 66 10.33 10.54 16.67
C GLU A 66 9.09 10.33 15.79
N PRO A 67 9.12 9.41 14.82
CA PRO A 67 7.99 9.16 13.96
C PRO A 67 6.83 8.57 14.77
N LYS A 68 5.60 9.01 14.48
CA LYS A 68 4.39 8.56 15.17
C LYS A 68 3.43 7.87 14.20
N GLY A 69 2.68 6.91 14.71
CA GLY A 69 1.53 6.36 14.01
C GLY A 69 0.43 7.40 13.82
N GLU A 70 -0.44 7.17 12.85
CA GLU A 70 -1.50 8.13 12.47
C GLU A 70 -2.85 7.84 13.11
N LEU A 71 -2.98 6.70 13.81
CA LEU A 71 -4.19 6.32 14.53
C LEU A 71 -4.26 7.08 15.86
N GLU A 72 -5.33 7.87 16.02
CA GLU A 72 -5.60 8.62 17.25
C GLU A 72 -6.10 7.68 18.35
N HIS A 73 -5.53 7.82 19.55
CA HIS A 73 -5.82 6.99 20.72
C HIS A 73 -5.52 7.76 22.02
N LEU A 74 -6.14 7.34 23.11
CA LEU A 74 -5.99 7.95 24.44
C LEU A 74 -5.10 7.12 25.37
N ASN A 75 -5.09 5.79 25.18
CA ASN A 75 -4.46 4.81 26.04
C ASN A 75 -4.22 3.49 25.27
N PRO A 76 -3.54 2.48 25.85
CA PRO A 76 -3.28 1.20 25.17
C PRO A 76 -4.54 0.47 24.67
N TYR A 77 -5.65 0.55 25.40
CA TYR A 77 -6.91 -0.09 25.00
C TYR A 77 -7.52 0.56 23.76
N THR A 78 -7.65 1.89 23.76
CA THR A 78 -8.16 2.64 22.60
C THR A 78 -7.24 2.50 21.38
N LEU A 79 -5.92 2.36 21.58
CA LEU A 79 -4.98 2.01 20.50
C LEU A 79 -5.29 0.62 19.93
N LEU A 80 -5.43 -0.40 20.78
CA LEU A 80 -5.81 -1.75 20.35
C LEU A 80 -7.10 -1.74 19.53
N VAL A 81 -8.14 -1.06 20.02
CA VAL A 81 -9.42 -0.92 19.31
C VAL A 81 -9.21 -0.20 17.97
N ALA A 82 -8.49 0.91 17.93
CA ALA A 82 -8.21 1.65 16.69
C ALA A 82 -7.50 0.77 15.64
N VAL A 83 -6.51 -0.03 16.06
CA VAL A 83 -5.77 -0.93 15.15
C VAL A 83 -6.65 -2.08 14.65
N VAL A 84 -7.52 -2.65 15.50
CA VAL A 84 -8.51 -3.65 15.06
C VAL A 84 -9.48 -3.05 14.03
N LEU A 85 -9.94 -1.81 14.27
CA LEU A 85 -10.81 -1.10 13.33
C LEU A 85 -10.11 -0.72 12.02
N SER A 86 -8.78 -0.57 12.02
CA SER A 86 -7.99 -0.18 10.85
C SER A 86 -7.86 -1.27 9.80
N ALA A 87 -8.21 -2.52 10.12
CA ALA A 87 -8.18 -3.62 9.16
C ALA A 87 -9.05 -3.29 7.94
N GLN A 88 -8.43 -3.17 6.75
CA GLN A 88 -9.10 -2.78 5.50
C GLN A 88 -9.86 -1.43 5.60
N ALA A 89 -9.33 -0.50 6.39
CA ALA A 89 -9.83 0.87 6.49
C ALA A 89 -8.66 1.86 6.38
N THR A 90 -8.97 3.12 6.10
CA THR A 90 -7.98 4.19 6.17
C THR A 90 -7.91 4.73 7.59
N ASP A 91 -6.71 5.11 8.05
CA ASP A 91 -6.52 5.68 9.40
C ASP A 91 -7.39 6.93 9.60
N ALA A 92 -7.54 7.76 8.55
CA ALA A 92 -8.43 8.92 8.58
C ALA A 92 -9.91 8.53 8.81
N GLY A 93 -10.37 7.42 8.21
CA GLY A 93 -11.72 6.90 8.42
C GLY A 93 -11.91 6.36 9.83
N VAL A 94 -10.91 5.66 10.37
CA VAL A 94 -10.90 5.19 11.76
C VAL A 94 -10.95 6.38 12.73
N ASN A 95 -10.05 7.35 12.59
CA ASN A 95 -9.99 8.53 13.47
C ASN A 95 -11.31 9.30 13.45
N LYS A 96 -11.96 9.44 12.29
CA LYS A 96 -13.27 10.09 12.20
C LYS A 96 -14.32 9.42 13.08
N ALA A 97 -14.34 8.08 13.12
CA ALA A 97 -15.27 7.33 13.96
C ALA A 97 -14.86 7.37 15.44
N THR A 98 -13.58 7.16 15.73
CA THR A 98 -13.09 7.00 17.09
C THR A 98 -13.05 8.29 17.90
N ARG A 99 -12.92 9.47 17.26
CA ARG A 99 -13.00 10.77 17.94
C ARG A 99 -14.30 10.98 18.72
N ALA A 100 -15.40 10.42 18.26
CA ALA A 100 -16.69 10.48 18.98
C ALA A 100 -16.85 9.32 19.97
N LEU A 101 -16.29 8.14 19.66
CA LEU A 101 -16.43 6.93 20.47
C LEU A 101 -15.54 6.94 21.72
N PHE A 102 -14.25 7.25 21.58
CA PHE A 102 -13.27 7.11 22.66
C PHE A 102 -13.52 8.03 23.86
N PRO A 103 -14.00 9.28 23.72
CA PRO A 103 -14.33 10.10 24.89
C PRO A 103 -15.38 9.48 25.83
N ILE A 104 -16.26 8.62 25.32
CA ILE A 104 -17.31 7.97 26.11
C ILE A 104 -17.01 6.50 26.43
N ALA A 105 -16.16 5.84 25.64
CA ALA A 105 -15.82 4.42 25.76
C ALA A 105 -14.31 4.18 25.58
N ASP A 106 -13.53 4.59 26.58
CA ASP A 106 -12.06 4.46 26.62
C ASP A 106 -11.55 3.28 27.47
N THR A 107 -12.44 2.45 28.00
CA THR A 107 -12.12 1.23 28.74
C THR A 107 -12.94 0.04 28.24
N PRO A 108 -12.48 -1.22 28.44
CA PRO A 108 -13.26 -2.40 28.08
C PRO A 108 -14.67 -2.40 28.68
N GLN A 109 -14.80 -2.02 29.96
CA GLN A 109 -16.10 -1.99 30.64
C GLN A 109 -17.05 -0.97 29.99
N LYS A 110 -16.59 0.28 29.78
CA LYS A 110 -17.41 1.31 29.13
C LYS A 110 -17.82 0.92 27.71
N MET A 111 -16.96 0.21 26.98
CA MET A 111 -17.27 -0.27 25.62
C MET A 111 -18.38 -1.33 25.63
N ILE A 112 -18.36 -2.24 26.61
CA ILE A 112 -19.42 -3.25 26.79
C ILE A 112 -20.72 -2.58 27.24
N ASP A 113 -20.64 -1.68 28.23
CA ASP A 113 -21.80 -0.95 28.75
C ASP A 113 -22.49 -0.11 27.67
N LEU A 114 -21.72 0.43 26.72
CA LEU A 114 -22.24 1.13 25.55
C LEU A 114 -23.04 0.19 24.62
N GLY A 115 -22.67 -1.09 24.55
CA GLY A 115 -23.34 -2.12 23.76
C GLY A 115 -22.95 -2.17 22.28
N GLU A 116 -23.05 -3.37 21.68
CA GLU A 116 -22.65 -3.60 20.29
C GLU A 116 -23.36 -2.70 19.29
N GLU A 117 -24.68 -2.51 19.45
CA GLU A 117 -25.52 -1.72 18.55
C GLU A 117 -25.05 -0.26 18.47
N ALA A 118 -24.76 0.37 19.62
CA ALA A 118 -24.27 1.74 19.66
C ALA A 118 -22.84 1.83 19.10
N VAL A 119 -21.94 0.91 19.48
CA VAL A 119 -20.58 0.84 18.90
C VAL A 119 -20.65 0.76 17.39
N ARG A 120 -21.51 -0.14 16.87
CA ARG A 120 -21.74 -0.33 15.43
C ARG A 120 -22.17 0.97 14.76
N ASP A 121 -23.02 1.77 15.39
CA ASP A 121 -23.46 3.06 14.85
C ASP A 121 -22.35 4.11 14.84
N TYR A 122 -21.48 4.16 15.85
CA TYR A 122 -20.29 5.02 15.85
C TYR A 122 -19.34 4.68 14.69
N ILE A 123 -19.14 3.38 14.43
CA ILE A 123 -18.17 2.91 13.43
C ILE A 123 -18.78 2.59 12.06
N LYS A 124 -20.05 2.91 11.82
CA LYS A 124 -20.79 2.52 10.59
C LYS A 124 -20.21 3.06 9.28
N THR A 125 -19.36 4.08 9.36
CA THR A 125 -18.66 4.66 8.22
C THR A 125 -17.43 3.85 7.79
N ILE A 126 -17.00 2.89 8.61
CA ILE A 126 -15.85 2.02 8.35
C ILE A 126 -16.34 0.74 7.64
N GLY A 127 -15.56 0.25 6.66
CA GLY A 127 -15.83 -1.05 6.04
C GLY A 127 -15.82 -2.19 7.08
N LEU A 128 -16.69 -3.19 6.89
CA LEU A 128 -16.86 -4.35 7.78
C LEU A 128 -17.31 -4.01 9.22
N TYR A 129 -17.94 -2.85 9.41
CA TYR A 129 -18.29 -2.33 10.74
C TYR A 129 -19.12 -3.29 11.62
N ARG A 130 -20.01 -4.13 11.04
CA ARG A 130 -20.79 -5.11 11.82
C ARG A 130 -19.89 -6.13 12.52
N THR A 131 -19.03 -6.81 11.75
CA THR A 131 -18.07 -7.77 12.30
C THR A 131 -17.06 -7.10 13.21
N LYS A 132 -16.64 -5.87 12.88
CA LYS A 132 -15.74 -5.09 13.73
C LYS A 132 -16.36 -4.74 15.08
N ALA A 133 -17.62 -4.28 15.12
CA ALA A 133 -18.32 -3.98 16.37
C ALA A 133 -18.41 -5.23 17.26
N LYS A 134 -18.84 -6.37 16.69
CA LYS A 134 -18.85 -7.66 17.38
C LYS A 134 -17.48 -8.03 17.95
N ASN A 135 -16.41 -7.88 17.16
CA ASN A 135 -15.05 -8.15 17.63
C ASN A 135 -14.63 -7.19 18.75
N VAL A 136 -14.96 -5.90 18.67
CA VAL A 136 -14.66 -4.89 19.70
C VAL A 136 -15.36 -5.21 21.02
N ILE A 137 -16.60 -5.68 21.00
CA ILE A 137 -17.28 -6.13 22.20
C ILE A 137 -16.64 -7.42 22.74
N ALA A 138 -16.47 -8.44 21.89
CA ALA A 138 -15.92 -9.73 22.30
C ALA A 138 -14.46 -9.62 22.81
N LEU A 139 -13.64 -8.74 22.23
CA LEU A 139 -12.29 -8.49 22.73
C LEU A 139 -12.32 -7.77 24.07
N SER A 140 -13.26 -6.84 24.27
CA SER A 140 -13.42 -6.14 25.56
C SER A 140 -13.86 -7.09 26.66
N GLU A 141 -14.80 -7.99 26.37
CA GLU A 141 -15.24 -9.04 27.29
C GLU A 141 -14.08 -9.99 27.66
N LYS A 142 -13.29 -10.41 26.67
CA LYS A 142 -12.12 -11.26 26.90
C LYS A 142 -11.06 -10.56 27.74
N LEU A 143 -10.80 -9.27 27.50
CA LEU A 143 -9.88 -8.47 28.33
C LEU A 143 -10.31 -8.45 29.79
N ILE A 144 -11.59 -8.24 30.09
CA ILE A 144 -12.08 -8.25 31.48
C ILE A 144 -11.94 -9.64 32.10
N ARG A 145 -12.42 -10.67 31.39
CA ARG A 145 -12.49 -12.04 31.92
C ARG A 145 -11.12 -12.67 32.15
N GLU A 146 -10.16 -12.45 31.25
CA GLU A 146 -8.89 -13.18 31.24
C GLU A 146 -7.68 -12.31 31.58
N PHE A 147 -7.77 -10.99 31.42
CA PHE A 147 -6.64 -10.06 31.57
C PHE A 147 -6.94 -8.89 32.53
N GLY A 148 -7.99 -8.99 33.35
CA GLY A 148 -8.34 -7.97 34.36
C GLY A 148 -8.68 -6.60 33.77
N GLY A 149 -9.13 -6.55 32.52
CA GLY A 149 -9.47 -5.31 31.81
C GLY A 149 -8.27 -4.54 31.27
N VAL A 150 -7.06 -5.12 31.29
CA VAL A 150 -5.83 -4.48 30.81
C VAL A 150 -5.35 -5.15 29.52
N VAL A 151 -4.83 -4.35 28.59
CA VAL A 151 -4.21 -4.89 27.36
C VAL A 151 -2.95 -5.68 27.72
N PRO A 152 -2.86 -6.98 27.36
CA PRO A 152 -1.72 -7.81 27.69
C PRO A 152 -0.45 -7.36 26.96
N ARG A 153 0.71 -7.76 27.48
CA ARG A 153 2.04 -7.33 26.99
C ARG A 153 2.80 -8.40 26.22
N THR A 154 2.16 -9.52 25.87
CA THR A 154 2.78 -10.52 25.00
C THR A 154 2.06 -10.64 23.66
N ARG A 155 2.82 -10.99 22.62
CA ARG A 155 2.29 -11.15 21.26
C ARG A 155 1.19 -12.21 21.22
N THR A 156 1.43 -13.37 21.85
CA THR A 156 0.50 -14.50 21.89
C THR A 156 -0.82 -14.14 22.56
N GLU A 157 -0.79 -13.40 23.68
CA GLU A 157 -2.00 -12.98 24.37
C GLU A 157 -2.80 -11.97 23.54
N ILE A 158 -2.14 -10.98 22.91
CA ILE A 158 -2.84 -10.02 22.04
C ILE A 158 -3.41 -10.75 20.81
N GLU A 159 -2.68 -11.68 20.19
CA GLU A 159 -3.15 -12.50 19.07
C GLU A 159 -4.36 -13.38 19.43
N SER A 160 -4.58 -13.67 20.72
CA SER A 160 -5.76 -14.39 21.19
C SER A 160 -7.04 -13.55 21.20
N LEU A 161 -6.91 -12.21 21.08
CA LEU A 161 -8.06 -11.30 21.13
C LEU A 161 -8.79 -11.27 19.77
N PRO A 162 -10.14 -11.34 19.75
CA PRO A 162 -10.92 -11.25 18.53
C PRO A 162 -10.56 -10.03 17.65
N GLY A 163 -10.19 -10.31 16.40
CA GLY A 163 -9.81 -9.27 15.43
C GLY A 163 -8.37 -8.75 15.55
N ALA A 164 -7.60 -9.20 16.55
CA ALA A 164 -6.19 -8.85 16.69
C ALA A 164 -5.30 -9.97 16.14
N GLY A 165 -4.76 -9.79 14.93
CA GLY A 165 -3.74 -10.69 14.38
C GLY A 165 -2.31 -10.25 14.74
N ARG A 166 -1.32 -10.96 14.19
CA ARG A 166 0.12 -10.67 14.38
C ARG A 166 0.52 -9.21 14.16
N LYS A 167 0.05 -8.60 13.07
CA LYS A 167 0.30 -7.18 12.79
C LYS A 167 -0.24 -6.29 13.90
N THR A 168 -1.46 -6.56 14.37
CA THR A 168 -2.10 -5.80 15.45
C THR A 168 -1.28 -5.94 16.73
N ALA A 169 -0.88 -7.15 17.09
CA ALA A 169 -0.03 -7.40 18.24
C ALA A 169 1.29 -6.62 18.18
N ASN A 170 2.03 -6.71 17.06
CA ASN A 170 3.28 -5.96 16.89
C ASN A 170 3.07 -4.43 16.99
N VAL A 171 2.01 -3.89 16.37
CA VAL A 171 1.73 -2.45 16.48
C VAL A 171 1.44 -2.04 17.92
N VAL A 172 0.62 -2.79 18.64
CA VAL A 172 0.26 -2.48 20.03
C VAL A 172 1.48 -2.60 20.94
N LEU A 173 2.28 -3.66 20.82
CA LEU A 173 3.49 -3.86 21.61
C LEU A 173 4.49 -2.71 21.42
N ASN A 174 4.74 -2.31 20.18
CA ASN A 174 5.65 -1.21 19.88
C ASN A 174 5.12 0.14 20.35
N MET A 175 3.89 0.51 19.96
CA MET A 175 3.38 1.86 20.21
C MET A 175 2.92 2.08 21.66
N ALA A 176 2.35 1.06 22.32
CA ALA A 176 1.85 1.20 23.69
C ALA A 176 2.92 0.91 24.75
N PHE A 177 3.84 -0.01 24.45
CA PHE A 177 4.76 -0.56 25.45
C PHE A 177 6.24 -0.39 25.10
N GLY A 178 6.57 0.17 23.93
CA GLY A 178 7.95 0.45 23.53
C GLY A 178 8.73 -0.78 23.09
N GLU A 179 8.06 -1.90 22.80
CA GLU A 179 8.74 -3.13 22.41
C GLU A 179 9.33 -3.04 20.99
N HIS A 180 10.48 -3.66 20.78
CA HIS A 180 11.20 -3.66 19.49
C HIS A 180 10.59 -4.66 18.49
N THR A 181 9.30 -4.53 18.19
CA THR A 181 8.59 -5.42 17.25
C THR A 181 8.41 -4.77 15.89
N MET A 182 8.47 -5.58 14.83
CA MET A 182 8.27 -5.12 13.45
C MET A 182 6.90 -5.52 12.90
N ALA A 183 5.97 -4.57 12.79
CA ALA A 183 4.72 -4.80 12.09
C ALA A 183 4.91 -4.66 10.57
N VAL A 184 4.54 -5.68 9.79
CA VAL A 184 4.64 -5.62 8.32
C VAL A 184 3.25 -5.53 7.71
N ASP A 185 2.95 -4.38 7.08
CA ASP A 185 1.75 -4.17 6.29
C ASP A 185 2.10 -4.10 4.79
N THR A 186 1.14 -3.70 3.95
CA THR A 186 1.37 -3.60 2.50
C THR A 186 2.40 -2.51 2.12
N HIS A 187 2.59 -1.48 2.94
CA HIS A 187 3.57 -0.43 2.72
C HIS A 187 4.96 -0.94 3.08
N VAL A 188 5.14 -1.47 4.28
CA VAL A 188 6.42 -2.02 4.77
C VAL A 188 6.86 -3.19 3.89
N PHE A 189 5.96 -4.11 3.56
CA PHE A 189 6.24 -5.23 2.65
C PHE A 189 6.76 -4.76 1.30
N ARG A 190 6.12 -3.74 0.71
CA ARG A 190 6.54 -3.17 -0.58
C ARG A 190 7.88 -2.46 -0.46
N VAL A 191 8.11 -1.68 0.60
CA VAL A 191 9.36 -0.96 0.83
C VAL A 191 10.52 -1.94 1.00
N GLY A 192 10.38 -2.94 1.87
CA GLY A 192 11.41 -3.97 2.11
C GLY A 192 11.81 -4.69 0.84
N ASN A 193 10.84 -5.11 0.03
CA ASN A 193 11.08 -5.78 -1.25
C ASN A 193 11.64 -4.86 -2.34
N ARG A 194 11.08 -3.66 -2.57
CA ARG A 194 11.56 -2.76 -3.62
C ARG A 194 12.97 -2.28 -3.36
N THR A 195 13.26 -1.89 -2.12
CA THR A 195 14.61 -1.42 -1.75
C THR A 195 15.65 -2.54 -1.82
N ASN A 196 15.22 -3.80 -1.69
CA ASN A 196 16.04 -4.98 -1.45
C ASN A 196 16.72 -4.98 -0.06
N MET A 197 16.13 -4.26 0.89
CA MET A 197 16.54 -4.24 2.30
C MET A 197 16.14 -5.54 3.00
N ALA A 198 14.91 -6.00 2.75
CA ALA A 198 14.36 -7.21 3.34
C ALA A 198 13.45 -7.92 2.31
N PRO A 199 14.03 -8.58 1.29
CA PRO A 199 13.27 -9.30 0.29
C PRO A 199 12.62 -10.56 0.90
N GLY A 200 11.33 -10.77 0.63
CA GLY A 200 10.58 -11.89 1.18
C GLY A 200 9.32 -12.19 0.38
N LYS A 201 8.89 -13.47 0.35
CA LYS A 201 7.75 -13.90 -0.47
C LYS A 201 6.42 -13.62 0.24
N ASN A 202 6.43 -13.64 1.56
CA ASN A 202 5.27 -13.40 2.40
C ASN A 202 5.61 -12.42 3.53
N VAL A 203 4.58 -12.01 4.28
CA VAL A 203 4.70 -11.01 5.36
C VAL A 203 5.67 -11.46 6.45
N LEU A 204 5.63 -12.74 6.83
CA LEU A 204 6.49 -13.29 7.88
C LEU A 204 7.96 -13.29 7.45
N ASP A 205 8.26 -13.67 6.20
CA ASP A 205 9.63 -13.62 5.67
C ASP A 205 10.20 -12.20 5.79
N VAL A 206 9.41 -11.18 5.46
CA VAL A 206 9.83 -9.77 5.53
C VAL A 206 9.95 -9.29 6.97
N GLU A 207 9.04 -9.69 7.88
CA GLU A 207 9.10 -9.37 9.31
C GLU A 207 10.43 -9.87 9.91
N LEU A 208 10.73 -11.17 9.73
CA LEU A 208 11.94 -11.79 10.28
C LEU A 208 13.21 -11.22 9.67
N GLU A 209 13.21 -10.93 8.36
CA GLU A 209 14.38 -10.35 7.71
C GLU A 209 14.62 -8.90 8.16
N LEU A 210 13.56 -8.09 8.34
CA LEU A 210 13.67 -6.74 8.90
C LEU A 210 14.21 -6.76 10.34
N GLU A 211 13.67 -7.63 11.19
CA GLU A 211 14.17 -7.84 12.57
C GLU A 211 15.65 -8.25 12.57
N ARG A 212 16.10 -9.02 11.56
CA ARG A 212 17.50 -9.46 11.45
C ARG A 212 18.46 -8.38 10.96
N VAL A 213 18.05 -7.52 10.04
CA VAL A 213 18.96 -6.58 9.36
C VAL A 213 19.01 -5.19 9.98
N ILE A 214 17.94 -4.77 10.66
CA ILE A 214 17.83 -3.45 11.26
C ILE A 214 18.56 -3.44 12.61
N PRO A 215 19.51 -2.53 12.84
CA PRO A 215 20.16 -2.39 14.14
C PRO A 215 19.17 -2.02 15.26
N ASP A 216 19.39 -2.57 16.45
CA ASP A 216 18.51 -2.38 17.62
C ASP A 216 18.24 -0.92 17.96
N GLU A 217 19.22 -0.03 17.76
CA GLU A 217 19.09 1.42 18.02
C GLU A 217 17.98 2.10 17.18
N PHE A 218 17.58 1.47 16.07
CA PHE A 218 16.54 1.99 15.18
C PHE A 218 15.21 1.25 15.35
N MET A 219 15.20 0.07 15.97
CA MET A 219 14.08 -0.86 15.93
C MET A 219 12.79 -0.27 16.51
N LEU A 220 12.88 0.53 17.57
CA LEU A 220 11.72 1.19 18.17
C LEU A 220 10.90 2.00 17.16
N HIS A 221 11.57 2.70 16.24
CA HIS A 221 10.94 3.61 15.28
C HIS A 221 10.92 3.07 13.84
N ALA A 222 11.61 1.95 13.60
CA ALA A 222 11.79 1.39 12.27
C ALA A 222 10.46 1.13 11.54
N HIS A 223 9.48 0.54 12.22
CA HIS A 223 8.15 0.33 11.65
C HIS A 223 7.54 1.65 11.14
N HIS A 224 7.54 2.68 11.98
CA HIS A 224 6.93 3.98 11.67
C HIS A 224 7.63 4.69 10.52
N TRP A 225 8.97 4.65 10.45
CA TRP A 225 9.69 5.20 9.31
C TRP A 225 9.34 4.49 8.00
N LEU A 226 9.31 3.15 8.01
CA LEU A 226 9.03 2.37 6.81
C LEU A 226 7.58 2.51 6.32
N ILE A 227 6.60 2.51 7.23
CA ILE A 227 5.18 2.69 6.86
C ILE A 227 4.93 4.10 6.31
N LEU A 228 5.45 5.15 6.95
CA LEU A 228 5.32 6.53 6.49
C LEU A 228 6.03 6.72 5.14
N HIS A 229 7.24 6.17 5.00
CA HIS A 229 7.97 6.22 3.73
C HIS A 229 7.21 5.49 2.62
N GLY A 230 6.68 4.31 2.89
CA GLY A 230 5.85 3.56 1.94
C GLY A 230 4.54 4.28 1.61
N ARG A 231 3.95 5.00 2.56
CA ARG A 231 2.69 5.73 2.40
C ARG A 231 2.85 7.01 1.58
N TYR A 232 3.93 7.76 1.76
CA TYR A 232 4.06 9.11 1.20
C TYR A 232 5.13 9.26 0.12
N THR A 233 6.09 8.34 0.04
CA THR A 233 7.22 8.42 -0.91
C THR A 233 7.25 7.20 -1.83
N CYS A 234 7.41 5.99 -1.29
CA CYS A 234 7.47 4.75 -2.05
C CYS A 234 6.05 4.22 -2.38
N LEU A 235 5.28 5.07 -3.06
CA LEU A 235 3.89 4.80 -3.44
C LEU A 235 3.75 3.55 -4.30
N ALA A 236 2.62 2.84 -4.17
CA ALA A 236 2.36 1.63 -4.96
C ALA A 236 2.42 1.91 -6.46
N ARG A 237 1.87 3.03 -6.90
CA ARG A 237 1.91 3.52 -8.29
C ARG A 237 2.68 4.83 -8.32
N LYS A 238 3.58 4.99 -9.29
CA LYS A 238 4.42 6.20 -9.48
C LYS A 238 5.09 6.65 -8.16
N PRO A 239 5.99 5.85 -7.58
CA PRO A 239 6.73 6.26 -6.40
C PRO A 239 7.55 7.52 -6.69
N ARG A 240 7.69 8.37 -5.67
CA ARG A 240 8.37 9.66 -5.75
C ARG A 240 9.88 9.47 -5.57
N CYS A 241 10.50 8.75 -6.51
CA CYS A 241 11.90 8.38 -6.43
C CYS A 241 12.82 9.61 -6.44
N GLU A 242 12.45 10.66 -7.14
CA GLU A 242 13.16 11.94 -7.28
C GLU A 242 13.38 12.69 -5.96
N VAL A 243 12.47 12.53 -4.99
CA VAL A 243 12.58 13.12 -3.64
C VAL A 243 12.85 12.09 -2.55
N CYS A 244 13.18 10.85 -2.92
CA CYS A 244 13.37 9.77 -1.96
C CYS A 244 14.72 9.87 -1.26
N LEU A 245 14.70 10.01 0.08
CA LEU A 245 15.90 10.16 0.91
C LEU A 245 16.87 8.96 0.92
N ILE A 246 16.43 7.80 0.41
CA ILE A 246 17.23 6.57 0.28
C ILE A 246 17.33 6.11 -1.18
N ASN A 247 17.12 7.02 -2.15
CA ASN A 247 17.09 6.65 -3.57
C ASN A 247 18.41 6.00 -4.03
N ASP A 248 19.54 6.59 -3.68
CA ASP A 248 20.89 6.13 -3.99
C ASP A 248 21.20 4.73 -3.42
N LEU A 249 20.59 4.37 -2.29
CA LEU A 249 20.72 3.04 -1.67
C LEU A 249 19.75 2.02 -2.27
N CYS A 250 18.58 2.48 -2.71
CA CYS A 250 17.51 1.64 -3.23
C CYS A 250 17.93 0.88 -4.49
N GLN A 251 17.63 -0.42 -4.55
CA GLN A 251 17.98 -1.28 -5.69
C GLN A 251 16.82 -1.57 -6.63
N TRP A 252 15.68 -0.88 -6.47
CA TRP A 252 14.52 -1.11 -7.33
C TRP A 252 14.82 -0.70 -8.78
N PRO A 253 14.61 -1.56 -9.79
CA PRO A 253 14.98 -1.25 -11.17
C PRO A 253 14.05 -0.24 -11.86
N GLU A 254 12.80 -0.13 -11.41
CA GLU A 254 11.77 0.71 -12.04
C GLU A 254 11.65 2.10 -11.40
N LYS A 255 12.77 2.65 -10.87
CA LYS A 255 12.80 3.98 -10.25
C LYS A 255 12.21 5.04 -11.18
N THR A 256 11.35 5.89 -10.63
CA THR A 256 10.72 7.00 -11.34
C THR A 256 11.59 8.25 -11.18
N VAL A 257 12.80 8.21 -11.73
CA VAL A 257 13.67 9.38 -11.84
C VAL A 257 13.52 9.92 -13.26
N VAL A 258 13.07 11.17 -13.39
CA VAL A 258 13.02 11.90 -14.67
C VAL A 258 14.39 12.51 -14.93
#